data_AF-A0A0Q5L528-F1
#
_entry.id   AF-A0A0Q5L528-F1
#
_cell.length_a   1.000
_cell.length_b   1.000
_cell.length_c   1.000
_cell.angle_alpha   90.00
_cell.angle_beta   90.00
_cell.angle_gamma   90.00
#
_symmetry.space_group_name_H-M   'P 1'
#
loop_
_entity.id
_entity.type
_entity.pdbx_description
1 polymer ?
#
loop_
_entity_poly.entity_id
_entity_poly.type
_entity_poly.pdbx_seq_one_letter_code
_entity_poly.pdbx_strand_id
1 'polypeptide(L)'
;MTPTEPTAPALALAAWWAGFLTRIAPQDNGDDSATGGLAAVLMVGLAAREYHTPEEAARFEAALARHFQAQLSRNGRCSAWTDYDPDTVLCAAATEAGIELSRHSLPIKSGSTGSEHTAEVKQGYRGDWRSIWTRAEGGTPCPR
;
A
#
# COMPACT_ATOMS: atom_id res chain seq x y z
N MET A 1 -10.93 -20.32 -13.89
CA MET A 1 -11.31 -18.89 -13.91
C MET A 1 -10.19 -18.15 -14.60
N THR A 2 -10.50 -17.34 -15.61
CA THR A 2 -9.54 -16.40 -16.19
C THR A 2 -9.17 -15.35 -15.15
N PRO A 3 -7.89 -14.99 -14.98
CA PRO A 3 -7.51 -13.93 -14.07
C PRO A 3 -8.19 -12.63 -14.50
N THR A 4 -8.98 -12.03 -13.61
CA THR A 4 -9.56 -10.72 -13.83
C THR A 4 -8.44 -9.69 -13.84
N GLU A 5 -8.35 -8.89 -14.91
CA GLU A 5 -7.40 -7.78 -14.95
C GLU A 5 -7.65 -6.81 -13.79
N PRO A 6 -6.59 -6.30 -13.13
CA PRO A 6 -6.75 -5.31 -12.05
C PRO A 6 -7.44 -4.03 -12.52
N THR A 7 -8.47 -3.64 -11.77
CA THR A 7 -9.20 -2.39 -11.97
C THR A 7 -8.42 -1.19 -11.42
N ALA A 8 -8.82 0.02 -11.81
CA ALA A 8 -8.19 1.27 -11.37
C ALA A 8 -7.98 1.41 -9.84
N PRO A 9 -8.93 1.08 -8.95
CA PRO A 9 -8.69 1.14 -7.50
C PRO A 9 -7.60 0.15 -7.05
N ALA A 10 -7.56 -1.05 -7.62
CA ALA A 10 -6.53 -2.05 -7.29
C ALA A 10 -5.13 -1.57 -7.71
N LEU A 11 -5.01 -1.00 -8.92
CA LEU A 11 -3.77 -0.44 -9.43
C LEU A 11 -3.30 0.76 -8.58
N ALA A 12 -4.21 1.68 -8.23
CA ALA A 12 -3.87 2.85 -7.44
C ALA A 12 -3.33 2.49 -6.05
N LEU A 13 -3.96 1.54 -5.35
CA LEU A 13 -3.50 1.08 -4.03
C LEU A 13 -2.17 0.34 -4.12
N ALA A 14 -1.99 -0.49 -5.15
CA ALA A 14 -0.74 -1.22 -5.34
C ALA A 14 0.45 -0.28 -5.61
N ALA A 15 0.26 0.71 -6.48
CA ALA A 15 1.26 1.73 -6.78
C ALA A 15 1.63 2.54 -5.53
N TRP A 16 0.65 2.84 -4.67
CA TRP A 16 0.91 3.55 -3.42
C TRP A 16 1.85 2.79 -2.48
N TRP A 17 1.64 1.47 -2.30
CA TRP A 17 2.53 0.64 -1.50
C TRP A 17 3.90 0.45 -2.14
N ALA A 18 3.93 0.13 -3.44
CA ALA A 18 5.18 -0.09 -4.18
C ALA A 18 6.07 1.15 -4.19
N GLY A 19 5.47 2.34 -4.19
CA GLY A 19 6.19 3.62 -4.12
C GLY A 19 6.99 3.83 -2.83
N PHE A 20 6.86 2.98 -1.81
CA PHE A 20 7.74 3.00 -0.63
C PHE A 20 8.97 2.10 -0.78
N LEU A 21 8.98 1.13 -1.69
CA LEU A 21 10.10 0.18 -1.82
C LEU A 21 11.37 0.78 -2.43
N THR A 22 11.24 1.92 -3.11
CA THR A 22 12.36 2.63 -3.74
C THR A 22 12.83 3.85 -2.96
N ARG A 23 12.32 4.06 -1.74
CA ARG A 23 12.65 5.19 -0.87
C ARG A 23 12.63 4.76 0.61
N ILE A 24 13.10 5.62 1.50
CA ILE A 24 12.99 5.36 2.94
C ILE A 24 11.53 5.35 3.35
N ALA A 25 11.03 4.21 3.82
CA ALA A 25 9.68 4.06 4.31
C ALA A 25 9.49 4.82 5.64
N PRO A 26 8.48 5.70 5.77
CA PRO A 26 8.20 6.43 7.02
C PRO A 26 7.88 5.51 8.21
N GLN A 27 8.53 5.73 9.35
CA GLN A 27 8.42 4.88 10.54
C GLN A 27 7.68 5.59 11.70
N ASP A 28 6.42 5.97 11.49
CA ASP A 28 5.61 6.72 12.46
C ASP A 28 4.71 5.79 13.31
N ASN A 29 5.11 5.56 14.56
CA ASN A 29 4.35 4.79 15.54
C ASN A 29 3.43 5.65 16.45
N GLY A 30 3.45 6.98 16.32
CA GLY A 30 2.64 7.90 17.11
C GLY A 30 3.12 8.20 18.54
N ASP A 31 4.31 7.76 18.93
CA ASP A 31 4.94 8.07 20.22
C ASP A 31 5.69 9.42 20.14
N ASP A 32 5.16 10.44 20.82
CA ASP A 32 5.72 11.80 20.87
C ASP A 32 6.63 12.05 22.09
N SER A 33 6.97 11.01 22.85
CA SER A 33 7.95 11.10 23.92
C SER A 33 9.39 11.19 23.39
N ALA A 34 10.32 11.64 24.24
CA ALA A 34 11.75 11.67 23.90
C ALA A 34 12.29 10.27 23.55
N THR A 35 11.83 9.23 24.26
CA THR A 35 12.16 7.83 23.98
C THR A 35 11.57 7.38 22.63
N GLY A 36 10.32 7.77 22.34
CA GLY A 36 9.66 7.55 21.05
C GLY A 36 10.44 8.17 19.88
N GLY A 37 10.92 9.40 20.05
CA GLY A 37 11.76 10.07 19.06
C GLY A 37 13.06 9.32 18.75
N LEU A 38 13.76 8.81 19.78
CA LEU A 38 14.96 7.99 19.59
C LEU A 38 14.65 6.66 18.88
N ALA A 39 13.54 6.01 19.24
CA ALA A 39 13.10 4.78 18.59
C ALA A 39 12.75 5.03 17.11
N ALA A 40 12.06 6.12 16.79
CA ALA A 40 11.73 6.50 15.42
C ALA A 40 13.00 6.74 14.57
N VAL A 41 14.00 7.45 15.12
CA VAL A 41 15.30 7.66 14.44
C VAL A 41 15.99 6.33 14.16
N LEU A 42 16.00 5.40 15.12
CA LEU A 42 16.57 4.06 14.91
C LEU A 42 15.83 3.29 13.81
N MET A 43 14.50 3.28 13.85
CA MET A 43 13.69 2.60 12.83
C MET A 43 13.90 3.19 11.44
N VAL A 44 14.00 4.51 11.30
CA VAL A 44 14.34 5.18 10.04
C VAL A 44 15.72 4.76 9.55
N GLY A 45 16.70 4.63 10.46
CA GLY A 45 18.04 4.14 10.13
C GLY A 45 18.05 2.70 9.62
N LEU A 46 17.16 1.84 10.15
CA LEU A 46 16.97 0.47 9.64
C LEU A 46 16.26 0.49 8.27
N ALA A 47 15.19 1.26 8.12
CA ALA A 47 14.47 1.42 6.86
C ALA A 47 15.36 1.97 5.73
N ALA A 48 16.35 2.81 6.05
CA ALA A 48 17.34 3.30 5.09
C ALA A 48 18.29 2.21 4.55
N ARG A 49 18.14 0.95 4.97
CA ARG A 49 18.86 -0.20 4.41
C ARG A 49 17.94 -1.11 3.58
N GLU A 50 16.65 -0.84 3.59
CA GLU A 50 15.59 -1.66 3.00
C GLU A 50 15.16 -1.07 1.65
N TYR A 51 16.09 -1.08 0.69
CA TYR A 51 15.84 -0.57 -0.66
C TYR A 51 15.68 -1.72 -1.65
N HIS A 52 14.64 -1.63 -2.46
CA HIS A 52 14.44 -2.46 -3.63
C HIS A 52 14.69 -1.65 -4.89
N THR A 53 15.12 -2.35 -5.93
CA THR A 53 15.26 -1.80 -7.28
C THR A 53 13.89 -1.40 -7.85
N PRO A 54 13.84 -0.45 -8.80
CA PRO A 54 12.61 -0.10 -9.51
C PRO A 54 11.93 -1.33 -10.15
N GLU A 55 12.71 -2.28 -10.66
CA GLU A 55 12.22 -3.51 -11.26
C GLU A 55 11.57 -4.44 -10.23
N GLU A 56 12.14 -4.54 -9.03
CA GLU A 56 11.53 -5.26 -7.90
C GLU A 56 10.23 -4.61 -7.44
N ALA A 57 10.23 -3.28 -7.29
CA ALA A 57 9.05 -2.53 -6.92
C ALA A 57 7.92 -2.69 -7.94
N ALA A 58 8.23 -2.69 -9.24
CA ALA A 58 7.25 -2.91 -10.30
C ALA A 58 6.66 -4.34 -10.28
N ARG A 59 7.48 -5.37 -9.99
CA ARG A 59 6.98 -6.75 -9.82
C ARG A 59 6.05 -6.86 -8.61
N PHE A 60 6.41 -6.23 -7.49
CA PHE A 60 5.57 -6.14 -6.30
C PHE A 60 4.25 -5.42 -6.57
N GLU A 61 4.30 -4.26 -7.24
CA GLU A 61 3.11 -3.51 -7.64
C GLU A 61 2.14 -4.38 -8.44
N ALA A 62 2.65 -5.06 -9.47
CA ALA A 62 1.83 -5.91 -10.33
C ALA A 62 1.21 -7.09 -9.56
N ALA A 63 1.96 -7.73 -8.66
CA ALA A 63 1.46 -8.81 -7.80
C ALA A 63 0.38 -8.29 -6.82
N LEU A 64 0.65 -7.19 -6.14
CA LEU A 64 -0.27 -6.60 -5.17
C LEU A 64 -1.57 -6.13 -5.84
N ALA A 65 -1.51 -5.59 -7.06
CA ALA A 65 -2.69 -5.22 -7.83
C ALA A 65 -3.59 -6.44 -8.11
N ARG A 66 -3.02 -7.61 -8.42
CA ARG A 66 -3.78 -8.86 -8.59
C ARG A 66 -4.43 -9.30 -7.28
N HIS A 67 -3.72 -9.20 -6.16
CA HIS A 67 -4.28 -9.53 -4.86
C HIS A 67 -5.43 -8.61 -4.45
N PHE A 68 -5.30 -7.30 -4.65
CA PHE A 68 -6.41 -6.36 -4.43
C PHE A 68 -7.58 -6.63 -5.35
N GLN A 69 -7.33 -6.95 -6.63
CA GLN A 69 -8.39 -7.31 -7.56
C GLN A 69 -9.14 -8.58 -7.10
N ALA A 70 -8.42 -9.58 -6.61
CA ALA A 70 -9.03 -10.80 -6.07
C ALA A 70 -9.92 -10.50 -4.85
N GLN A 71 -9.48 -9.62 -3.94
CA GLN A 71 -10.28 -9.18 -2.81
C GLN A 71 -11.54 -8.41 -3.26
N LEU A 72 -11.39 -7.47 -4.19
CA LEU A 72 -12.51 -6.70 -4.77
C LEU A 72 -13.54 -7.62 -5.41
N SER A 73 -13.10 -8.57 -6.25
CA SER A 73 -14.00 -9.52 -6.92
C SER A 73 -14.72 -10.44 -5.93
N ARG A 74 -14.12 -10.77 -4.78
CA ARG A 74 -14.71 -11.65 -3.78
C ARG A 74 -15.66 -10.92 -2.83
N ASN A 75 -15.29 -9.71 -2.40
CA ASN A 75 -15.89 -9.04 -1.24
C ASN A 75 -16.49 -7.66 -1.57
N GLY A 76 -16.33 -7.16 -2.80
CA GLY A 76 -16.64 -5.77 -3.17
C GLY A 76 -15.70 -4.73 -2.54
N ARG A 77 -14.74 -5.16 -1.73
CA ARG A 77 -13.77 -4.31 -1.02
C ARG A 77 -12.42 -5.00 -0.94
N CYS A 78 -11.37 -4.19 -0.86
CA CYS A 78 -10.00 -4.63 -0.61
C CYS A 78 -9.33 -3.80 0.47
N SER A 79 -8.31 -4.36 1.11
CA SER A 79 -7.46 -3.65 2.06
C SER A 79 -6.11 -4.33 2.26
N ALA A 80 -5.13 -3.53 2.67
CA ALA A 80 -3.84 -3.97 3.16
C ALA A 80 -3.38 -3.04 4.29
N TRP A 81 -2.63 -3.57 5.25
CA TRP A 81 -2.21 -2.87 6.45
C TRP A 81 -0.80 -3.25 6.88
N THR A 82 -0.16 -2.30 7.55
CA THR A 82 1.02 -2.51 8.37
C THR A 82 0.68 -2.05 9.78
N ASP A 83 0.90 -2.91 10.77
CA ASP A 83 1.04 -2.44 12.14
C ASP A 83 2.52 -2.15 12.38
N TYR A 84 3.26 -3.10 12.96
CA TYR A 84 4.71 -3.12 12.89
C TYR A 84 5.25 -4.03 11.79
N ASP A 85 4.49 -5.06 11.39
CA ASP A 85 4.86 -5.95 10.30
C ASP A 85 3.82 -5.84 9.16
N PRO A 86 4.21 -6.12 7.89
CA PRO A 86 3.26 -6.21 6.77
C PRO A 86 2.24 -7.33 6.98
N ASP A 87 1.00 -7.08 6.59
CA ASP A 87 -0.04 -8.10 6.65
C ASP A 87 0.15 -9.22 5.59
N THR A 88 -0.76 -10.20 5.64
CA THR A 88 -0.71 -11.37 4.78
C THR A 88 -0.83 -11.06 3.29
N VAL A 89 -1.53 -9.99 2.90
CA VAL A 89 -1.68 -9.66 1.47
C VAL A 89 -0.40 -9.01 0.94
N LEU A 90 0.25 -8.17 1.73
CA LEU A 90 1.54 -7.57 1.38
C LEU A 90 2.63 -8.65 1.29
N CYS A 91 2.69 -9.56 2.26
CA CYS A 91 3.62 -10.69 2.26
C CYS A 91 3.40 -11.65 1.08
N ALA A 92 2.14 -11.93 0.72
CA ALA A 92 1.82 -12.76 -0.43
C ALA A 92 2.28 -12.11 -1.74
N ALA A 93 2.03 -10.81 -1.92
CA ALA A 93 2.47 -10.06 -3.09
C ALA A 93 4.01 -10.01 -3.20
N ALA A 94 4.71 -9.84 -2.07
CA ALA A 94 6.18 -9.89 -2.02
C ALA A 94 6.73 -11.26 -2.43
N THR A 95 6.12 -12.33 -1.92
CA THR A 95 6.48 -13.71 -2.27
C THR A 95 6.30 -13.96 -3.77
N GLU A 96 5.17 -13.53 -4.34
CA GLU A 96 4.90 -13.66 -5.78
C GLU A 96 5.86 -12.81 -6.63
N ALA A 97 6.25 -11.64 -6.13
CA ALA A 97 7.23 -10.77 -6.76
C ALA A 97 8.68 -11.28 -6.59
N GLY A 98 8.94 -12.29 -5.77
CA GLY A 98 10.27 -12.81 -5.50
C GLY A 98 11.16 -11.82 -4.76
N ILE A 99 10.58 -11.07 -3.81
CA ILE A 99 11.30 -10.16 -2.91
C ILE A 99 10.99 -10.50 -1.46
N GLU A 100 11.89 -10.12 -0.55
CA GLU A 100 11.65 -10.20 0.88
C GLU A 100 11.27 -8.82 1.41
N LEU A 101 10.16 -8.75 2.16
CA LEU A 101 9.82 -7.55 2.94
C LEU A 101 10.23 -7.79 4.39
N SER A 102 11.02 -6.88 4.94
CA SER A 102 11.18 -6.74 6.37
C SER A 102 10.08 -5.86 6.95
N ARG A 103 10.04 -5.78 8.28
CA ARG A 103 9.19 -4.83 9.02
C ARG A 103 9.50 -3.35 8.76
N HIS A 104 10.61 -3.06 8.09
CA HIS A 104 11.06 -1.70 7.80
C HIS A 104 10.99 -1.36 6.30
N SER A 105 10.65 -2.31 5.44
CA SER A 105 10.51 -2.09 3.98
C SER A 105 9.28 -1.25 3.62
N LEU A 106 8.27 -1.22 4.48
CA LEU A 106 7.01 -0.49 4.28
C LEU A 106 6.73 0.45 5.46
N PRO A 107 5.91 1.51 5.26
CA PRO A 107 5.60 2.42 6.34
C PRO A 107 4.80 1.70 7.42
N ILE A 108 5.15 1.88 8.70
CA ILE A 108 4.39 1.27 9.81
C ILE A 108 3.08 2.01 10.08
N LYS A 109 2.16 1.36 10.80
CA LYS A 109 0.86 1.91 11.22
C LYS A 109 0.06 2.51 10.05
N SER A 110 0.22 1.93 8.87
CA SER A 110 -0.29 2.47 7.62
C SER A 110 -1.30 1.50 7.01
N GLY A 111 -2.18 2.01 6.15
CA GLY A 111 -3.27 1.23 5.61
C GLY A 111 -3.76 1.74 4.27
N SER A 112 -4.35 0.85 3.51
CA SER A 112 -5.02 1.15 2.25
C SER A 112 -6.34 0.38 2.19
N THR A 113 -7.40 1.00 1.68
CA THR A 113 -8.68 0.34 1.43
C THR A 113 -9.28 0.83 0.12
N GLY A 114 -9.97 -0.06 -0.58
CA GLY A 114 -10.64 0.28 -1.82
C GLY A 114 -11.96 -0.45 -2.00
N SER A 115 -12.77 0.10 -2.89
CA SER A 115 -14.02 -0.45 -3.41
C SER A 115 -14.06 -0.25 -4.92
N GLU A 116 -15.17 -0.60 -5.57
CA GLU A 116 -15.37 -0.25 -6.99
C GLU A 116 -15.45 1.27 -7.26
N HIS A 117 -15.64 2.09 -6.21
CA HIS A 117 -15.87 3.53 -6.32
C HIS A 117 -14.71 4.38 -5.78
N THR A 118 -13.93 3.85 -4.85
CA THR A 118 -12.92 4.62 -4.12
C THR A 118 -11.66 3.82 -3.86
N ALA A 119 -10.53 4.52 -3.70
CA ALA A 119 -9.29 4.00 -3.18
C ALA A 119 -8.71 5.03 -2.21
N GLU A 120 -8.50 4.64 -0.97
CA GLU A 120 -8.09 5.51 0.13
C GLU A 120 -6.89 4.93 0.86
N VAL A 121 -6.03 5.80 1.37
CA VAL A 121 -4.82 5.40 2.09
C VAL A 121 -4.63 6.24 3.34
N LYS A 122 -3.93 5.66 4.30
CA LYS A 122 -3.50 6.26 5.56
C LYS A 122 -2.02 5.94 5.75
N GLN A 123 -1.22 6.95 6.11
CA GLN A 123 0.20 6.79 6.42
C GLN A 123 0.47 7.17 7.87
N GLY A 124 1.05 6.26 8.66
CA GLY A 124 1.43 6.49 10.06
C GLY A 124 0.27 6.44 11.05
N TYR A 125 0.59 6.30 12.35
CA TYR A 125 -0.39 6.04 13.41
C TYR A 125 -1.52 7.08 13.47
N ARG A 126 -1.14 8.36 13.39
CA ARG A 126 -2.07 9.50 13.46
C ARG A 126 -2.49 10.04 12.08
N GLY A 127 -2.14 9.35 10.99
CA GLY A 127 -2.47 9.81 9.63
C GLY A 127 -3.97 9.78 9.36
N ASP A 128 -4.45 10.81 8.66
CA ASP A 128 -5.82 10.83 8.13
C ASP A 128 -5.95 9.94 6.89
N TRP A 129 -7.15 9.42 6.68
CA TRP A 129 -7.51 8.78 5.42
C TRP A 129 -7.63 9.82 4.33
N ARG A 130 -6.99 9.57 3.18
CA ARG A 130 -7.10 10.40 1.98
C ARG A 130 -7.43 9.55 0.76
N SER A 131 -8.30 10.08 -0.10
CA SER A 131 -8.55 9.46 -1.41
C SER A 131 -7.34 9.65 -2.33
N ILE A 132 -6.92 8.56 -2.95
CA ILE A 132 -5.92 8.54 -4.04
C ILE A 132 -6.55 8.20 -5.39
N TRP A 133 -7.81 7.73 -5.38
CA TRP A 133 -8.61 7.51 -6.57
C TRP A 133 -10.10 7.50 -6.22
N THR A 134 -10.90 8.13 -7.07
CA THR A 134 -12.36 8.06 -7.02
C THR A 134 -12.86 7.82 -8.44
N ARG A 135 -13.87 6.96 -8.59
CA ARG A 135 -14.54 6.75 -9.87
C ARG A 135 -15.15 8.08 -10.33
N ALA A 136 -14.84 8.50 -11.55
CA ALA A 136 -15.57 9.61 -12.15
C ALA A 136 -17.05 9.23 -12.25
N GLU A 137 -17.94 10.04 -11.67
CA GLU A 137 -19.37 9.87 -11.91
C GLU A 137 -19.62 10.06 -13.41
N GLY A 138 -20.43 9.17 -13.98
CA GLY A 138 -20.73 9.17 -15.41
C GLY A 138 -21.22 10.54 -15.84
N GLY A 139 -20.43 11.22 -16.66
CA GLY A 139 -20.88 12.44 -17.33
C GLY A 139 -22.13 12.09 -18.13
N THR A 140 -23.26 12.69 -17.76
CA THR A 140 -24.39 12.80 -18.68
C THR A 140 -23.85 13.50 -19.94
N PRO A 141 -23.93 12.90 -21.14
CA PRO A 141 -23.66 13.68 -22.35
C PRO A 141 -24.71 14.79 -22.38
N CYS A 142 -24.26 16.06 -22.35
CA CYS A 142 -25.14 17.16 -22.69
C CYS A 142 -25.79 16.85 -24.04
N PRO A 143 -27.14 16.80 -24.14
CA PRO A 143 -27.78 16.76 -25.45
C PRO A 143 -27.41 18.08 -26.17
N ARG A 144 -27.00 17.93 -27.43
CA ARG A 144 -26.67 19.05 -28.33
C ARG A 144 -27.83 20.00 -28.52
#